data_AF-A0A958RX17-F1
#
_entry.id   AF-A0A958RX17-F1
#
_cell.length_a   1.000
_cell.length_b   1.000
_cell.length_c   1.000
_cell.angle_alpha   90.00
_cell.angle_beta   90.00
_cell.angle_gamma   90.00
#
_symmetry.space_group_name_H-M   'P 1'
#
loop_
_entity.id
_entity.type
_entity.pdbx_description
1 polymer ?
#
loop_
_entity_poly.entity_id
_entity_poly.type
_entity_poly.pdbx_seq_one_letter_code
_entity_poly.pdbx_strand_id
1 'polypeptide(L)'
;METFFIIIISILVTLGLVTIFRQWKTKKKTSEQSIVLLDKIKRVCKFITVEGDFAEIYHYEDVKEKFLKLISSRKKALIVINAKAHVGFDLSKVQMRSDLKSKTVVLSHFPQPEVLSIESDINYYDKQDGMFNKFEASDLTELHTKAKEHILDKIPESGLYNVA
;
A
#
# COMPACT_ATOMS: atom_id res chain seq x y z
N MET A 1 -4.37 6.65 -65.20
CA MET A 1 -5.41 6.27 -64.22
C MET A 1 -5.03 5.02 -63.42
N GLU A 2 -4.46 3.99 -64.06
CA GLU A 2 -4.11 2.72 -63.41
C GLU A 2 -3.10 2.85 -62.25
N THR A 3 -2.08 3.71 -62.37
CA THR A 3 -1.08 3.96 -61.32
C THR A 3 -1.68 4.56 -60.05
N PHE A 4 -2.73 5.39 -60.18
CA PHE A 4 -3.41 6.02 -59.04
C PHE A 4 -4.21 4.98 -58.22
N PHE A 5 -4.85 4.03 -58.91
CA PHE A 5 -5.56 2.92 -58.26
C PHE A 5 -4.62 1.99 -57.50
N ILE A 6 -3.43 1.71 -58.05
CA ILE A 6 -2.42 0.86 -57.39
C ILE A 6 -1.94 1.48 -56.08
N ILE A 7 -1.71 2.80 -56.05
CA ILE A 7 -1.26 3.51 -54.85
C ILE A 7 -2.33 3.48 -53.76
N ILE A 8 -3.60 3.71 -54.12
CA ILE A 8 -4.73 3.68 -53.17
C ILE A 8 -4.90 2.29 -52.57
N ILE A 9 -4.81 1.23 -53.40
CA ILE A 9 -4.91 -0.16 -52.95
C ILE A 9 -3.75 -0.50 -52.01
N SER A 10 -2.53 -0.07 -52.34
CA SER A 10 -1.35 -0.30 -51.50
C SER A 10 -1.51 0.31 -50.11
N ILE A 11 -1.99 1.57 -50.03
CA ILE A 11 -2.25 2.28 -48.77
C ILE A 11 -3.33 1.59 -47.95
N LEU A 12 -4.43 1.18 -48.58
CA LEU A 12 -5.52 0.45 -47.91
C LEU A 12 -5.03 -0.88 -47.35
N VAL A 13 -4.21 -1.63 -48.10
CA VAL A 13 -3.64 -2.90 -47.65
C VAL A 13 -2.66 -2.67 -46.49
N THR A 14 -1.82 -1.64 -46.53
CA THR A 14 -0.89 -1.35 -45.42
C THR A 14 -1.65 -0.94 -44.16
N LEU A 15 -2.69 -0.11 -44.28
CA LEU A 15 -3.55 0.27 -43.15
C LEU A 15 -4.29 -0.95 -42.58
N GLY A 16 -4.82 -1.82 -43.43
CA GLY A 16 -5.46 -3.08 -43.03
C GLY A 16 -4.50 -4.01 -42.26
N LEU A 17 -3.28 -4.19 -42.77
CA LEU A 17 -2.26 -5.00 -42.12
C LEU A 17 -1.82 -4.41 -40.76
N VAL A 18 -1.59 -3.10 -40.69
CA VAL A 18 -1.17 -2.43 -39.44
C VAL A 18 -2.26 -2.48 -38.37
N THR A 19 -3.53 -2.31 -38.76
CA THR A 19 -4.67 -2.36 -37.83
C THR A 19 -4.89 -3.77 -37.27
N ILE A 20 -4.83 -4.80 -38.13
CA ILE A 20 -4.90 -6.20 -37.70
C ILE A 20 -3.73 -6.55 -36.78
N PHE A 21 -2.51 -6.14 -37.15
CA PHE A 21 -1.32 -6.42 -36.34
C PHE A 21 -1.37 -5.74 -34.96
N ARG A 22 -1.86 -4.49 -34.91
CA ARG A 22 -2.13 -3.81 -33.63
C ARG A 22 -3.17 -4.56 -32.82
N GLN A 23 -4.30 -4.94 -33.43
CA GLN A 23 -5.39 -5.63 -32.72
C GLN A 23 -4.98 -6.99 -32.15
N TRP A 24 -4.08 -7.71 -32.82
CA TRP A 24 -3.48 -8.93 -32.28
C TRP A 24 -2.55 -8.67 -31.10
N LYS A 25 -1.79 -7.57 -31.11
CA LYS A 25 -0.94 -7.16 -29.97
C LYS A 25 -1.73 -6.65 -28.75
N THR A 26 -2.95 -6.14 -28.93
CA THR A 26 -3.74 -5.57 -27.83
C THR A 26 -4.48 -6.59 -26.97
N LYS A 27 -4.46 -7.89 -27.32
CA LYS A 27 -5.06 -8.94 -26.48
C LYS A 27 -4.17 -9.28 -25.28
N LYS A 28 -3.97 -8.32 -24.37
CA LYS A 28 -3.51 -8.63 -23.02
C LYS A 28 -4.65 -9.32 -22.28
N LYS A 29 -4.61 -10.65 -22.21
CA LYS A 29 -5.41 -11.39 -21.23
C LYS A 29 -4.76 -11.18 -19.86
N THR A 30 -5.34 -10.29 -19.05
CA THR A 30 -4.99 -10.21 -17.64
C THR A 30 -5.58 -11.45 -16.96
N SER A 31 -4.72 -12.37 -16.53
CA SER A 31 -5.12 -13.54 -15.76
C SER A 31 -4.85 -13.24 -14.30
N GLU A 32 -5.90 -13.04 -13.50
CA GLU A 32 -5.77 -12.91 -12.05
C GLU A 32 -5.84 -14.30 -11.43
N GLN A 33 -4.76 -14.73 -10.80
CA GLN A 33 -4.70 -15.99 -10.05
C GLN A 33 -4.33 -15.65 -8.61
N SER A 34 -5.21 -15.97 -7.67
CA SER A 34 -4.94 -15.84 -6.24
C SER A 34 -4.78 -17.24 -5.65
N ILE A 35 -3.61 -17.48 -5.05
CA ILE A 35 -3.35 -18.66 -4.23
C ILE A 35 -3.18 -18.14 -2.81
N VAL A 36 -4.00 -18.62 -1.87
CA VAL A 36 -3.83 -18.29 -0.47
C VAL A 36 -2.63 -19.08 0.06
N LEU A 37 -1.51 -18.39 0.24
CA LEU A 37 -0.32 -18.93 0.89
C LEU A 37 -0.54 -18.87 2.41
N LEU A 38 -1.15 -19.91 2.97
CA LEU A 38 -1.36 -20.02 4.41
C LEU A 38 -0.12 -20.63 5.08
N ASP A 39 0.82 -19.78 5.51
CA ASP A 39 2.10 -20.24 6.06
C ASP A 39 2.00 -20.73 7.52
N LYS A 40 1.20 -20.05 8.38
CA LYS A 40 1.12 -20.41 9.80
C LYS A 40 -0.12 -19.87 10.51
N ILE A 41 -0.81 -20.72 11.27
CA ILE A 41 -1.90 -20.34 12.18
C ILE A 41 -1.35 -20.27 13.61
N LYS A 42 -1.65 -19.20 14.35
CA LYS A 42 -1.32 -19.06 15.78
C LYS A 42 -2.56 -18.63 16.56
N ARG A 43 -2.76 -19.22 17.73
CA ARG A 43 -3.76 -18.74 18.71
C ARG A 43 -3.13 -17.60 19.50
N VAL A 44 -3.79 -16.45 19.52
CA VAL A 44 -3.38 -15.27 20.28
C VAL A 44 -4.54 -14.75 21.11
N CYS A 45 -4.25 -14.11 22.24
CA CYS A 45 -5.23 -13.43 23.06
C CYS A 45 -4.72 -12.01 23.28
N LYS A 46 -5.47 -11.03 22.81
CA LYS A 46 -5.12 -9.61 22.87
C LYS A 46 -6.26 -8.87 23.56
N PHE A 47 -5.92 -7.91 24.42
CA PHE A 47 -6.90 -7.05 25.08
C PHE A 47 -6.70 -5.62 24.60
N ILE A 48 -7.60 -5.16 23.73
CA ILE A 48 -7.58 -3.81 23.17
C ILE A 48 -8.29 -2.90 24.17
N THR A 49 -7.61 -1.86 24.63
CA THR A 49 -8.16 -0.87 25.56
C THR A 49 -8.52 0.43 24.87
N VAL A 50 -7.79 0.79 23.82
CA VAL A 50 -7.99 2.04 23.07
C VAL A 50 -7.97 1.77 21.57
N GLU A 51 -8.90 2.40 20.88
CA GLU A 51 -8.96 2.48 19.43
C GLU A 51 -8.77 3.94 19.02
N GLY A 52 -7.93 4.17 18.02
CA GLY A 52 -7.64 5.49 17.48
C GLY A 52 -7.85 5.51 15.97
N ASP A 53 -8.67 6.44 15.49
CA ASP A 53 -8.84 6.72 14.07
C ASP A 53 -7.93 7.87 13.65
N PHE A 54 -7.22 7.66 12.55
CA PHE A 54 -6.23 8.56 11.99
C PHE A 54 -6.59 8.85 10.53
N ALA A 55 -6.56 10.13 10.17
CA ALA A 55 -6.69 10.57 8.79
C ALA A 55 -5.59 11.61 8.52
N GLU A 56 -4.66 11.29 7.64
CA GLU A 56 -3.53 12.15 7.33
C GLU A 56 -3.33 12.30 5.82
N ILE A 57 -2.95 13.51 5.41
CA ILE A 57 -2.59 13.81 4.03
C ILE A 57 -1.06 13.78 3.94
N TYR A 58 -0.54 12.81 3.20
CA TYR A 58 0.89 12.64 2.99
C TYR A 58 1.29 13.12 1.60
N HIS A 59 2.18 14.11 1.56
CA HIS A 59 2.71 14.68 0.33
C HIS A 59 4.05 14.03 -0.01
N TYR A 60 4.10 13.34 -1.14
CA TYR A 60 5.33 12.75 -1.66
C TYR A 60 5.87 13.55 -2.84
N GLU A 61 7.17 13.79 -2.82
CA GLU A 61 7.89 14.44 -3.90
C GLU A 61 9.26 13.77 -4.08
N ASP A 62 9.59 13.44 -5.33
CA ASP A 62 10.88 12.89 -5.69
C ASP A 62 11.46 13.61 -6.91
N VAL A 63 12.73 13.99 -6.82
CA VAL A 63 13.45 14.76 -7.84
C VAL A 63 14.59 13.90 -8.36
N LYS A 64 14.53 13.60 -9.66
CA LYS A 64 15.57 12.86 -10.35
C LYS A 64 16.38 13.81 -11.23
N GLU A 65 17.67 13.91 -10.96
CA GLU A 65 18.62 14.64 -11.79
C GLU A 65 19.27 13.69 -12.80
N LYS A 66 19.34 14.07 -14.08
CA LYS A 66 19.99 13.30 -15.15
C LYS A 66 20.86 14.23 -15.99
N PHE A 67 21.94 13.69 -16.57
CA PHE A 67 22.94 14.44 -17.36
C PHE A 67 23.58 15.63 -16.62
N LEU A 68 24.68 15.41 -15.89
CA LEU A 68 25.52 16.48 -15.31
C LEU A 68 24.73 17.60 -14.58
N LYS A 69 23.58 17.27 -13.98
CA LYS A 69 22.61 18.19 -13.33
C LYS A 69 21.92 19.22 -14.25
N LEU A 70 22.04 19.13 -15.57
CA LEU A 70 21.36 20.06 -16.49
C LEU A 70 19.87 19.77 -16.65
N ILE A 71 19.41 18.53 -16.40
CA ILE A 71 18.01 18.15 -16.58
C ILE A 71 17.48 17.53 -15.29
N SER A 72 16.59 18.25 -14.61
CA SER A 72 15.85 17.78 -13.43
C SER A 72 14.40 17.45 -13.79
N SER A 73 13.90 16.31 -13.34
CA SER A 73 12.49 15.93 -13.46
C SER A 73 11.93 15.51 -12.11
N ARG A 74 10.78 16.09 -11.74
CA ARG A 74 10.11 15.85 -10.47
C ARG A 74 8.85 15.02 -10.67
N LYS A 75 8.61 14.05 -9.79
CA LYS A 75 7.34 13.34 -9.66
C LYS A 75 6.72 13.69 -8.30
N LYS A 76 5.38 13.81 -8.24
CA LYS A 76 4.64 14.16 -7.03
C LYS A 76 3.45 13.25 -6.84
N ALA A 77 3.14 12.92 -5.59
CA ALA A 77 1.89 12.24 -5.25
C ALA A 77 1.28 12.85 -3.98
N LEU A 78 -0.04 13.02 -4.00
CA LEU A 78 -0.85 13.35 -2.85
C LEU A 78 -1.58 12.10 -2.40
N ILE A 79 -1.34 11.70 -1.16
CA ILE A 79 -1.87 10.48 -0.59
C ILE A 79 -2.73 10.83 0.60
N VAL A 80 -3.92 10.24 0.66
CA VAL A 80 -4.78 10.29 1.84
C VAL A 80 -4.67 8.94 2.53
N ILE A 81 -4.20 8.95 3.76
CA ILE A 81 -4.01 7.76 4.59
C ILE A 81 -5.09 7.78 5.65
N ASN A 82 -5.98 6.79 5.62
CA ASN A 82 -6.92 6.52 6.71
C ASN A 82 -6.41 5.30 7.46
N ALA A 83 -6.24 5.39 8.77
CA ALA A 83 -5.77 4.28 9.56
C ALA A 83 -6.54 4.16 10.87
N LYS A 84 -6.73 2.91 11.32
CA LYS A 84 -7.29 2.57 12.62
C LYS A 84 -6.22 1.82 13.40
N ALA A 85 -5.78 2.37 14.51
CA ALA A 85 -4.81 1.75 15.40
C ALA A 85 -5.49 1.22 16.66
N HIS A 86 -5.13 -0.01 17.03
CA HIS A 86 -5.57 -0.62 18.29
C HIS A 86 -4.39 -0.70 19.23
N VAL A 87 -4.51 -0.08 20.40
CA VAL A 87 -3.51 -0.13 21.48
C VAL A 87 -4.08 -0.94 22.64
N GLY A 88 -3.22 -1.75 23.23
CA GLY A 88 -3.60 -2.54 24.40
C GLY A 88 -2.53 -3.55 24.78
N PHE A 89 -2.97 -4.65 25.39
CA PHE A 89 -2.09 -5.62 26.04
C PHE A 89 -2.12 -6.97 25.31
N ASP A 90 -0.94 -7.49 24.99
CA ASP A 90 -0.80 -8.88 24.53
C ASP A 90 -0.87 -9.83 25.73
N LEU A 91 -2.04 -10.43 25.92
CA LEU A 91 -2.29 -11.35 27.03
C LEU A 91 -1.53 -12.67 26.89
N SER A 92 -0.93 -12.97 25.74
CA SER A 92 -0.02 -14.12 25.62
C SER A 92 1.25 -13.97 26.46
N LYS A 93 1.58 -12.74 26.88
CA LYS A 93 2.73 -12.41 27.75
C LYS A 93 2.37 -12.42 29.25
N VAL A 94 1.09 -12.53 29.59
CA VAL A 94 0.59 -12.47 30.98
C VAL A 94 0.71 -13.84 31.66
N GLN A 95 1.08 -13.85 32.94
CA GLN A 95 1.08 -15.08 33.74
C GLN A 95 -0.32 -15.34 34.31
N MET A 96 -0.91 -16.46 33.90
CA MET A 96 -2.23 -16.89 34.34
C MET A 96 -2.10 -18.08 35.33
N ARG A 97 -2.69 -17.95 36.51
CA ARG A 97 -2.80 -19.04 37.49
C ARG A 97 -4.26 -19.27 37.87
N SER A 98 -4.67 -20.52 37.89
CA SER A 98 -6.02 -20.91 38.32
C SER A 98 -5.97 -21.44 39.75
N ASP A 99 -6.81 -20.90 40.63
CA ASP A 99 -7.07 -21.45 41.96
C ASP A 99 -8.42 -22.18 41.96
N LEU A 100 -8.33 -23.51 41.96
CA LEU A 100 -9.48 -24.40 41.94
C LEU A 100 -10.30 -24.38 43.25
N LYS A 101 -9.69 -24.01 44.39
CA LYS A 101 -10.39 -23.96 45.68
C LYS A 101 -11.30 -22.74 45.75
N SER A 102 -10.78 -21.58 45.37
CA SER A 102 -11.58 -20.34 45.30
C SER A 102 -12.36 -20.19 43.99
N LYS A 103 -12.12 -21.06 43.01
CA LYS A 103 -12.66 -20.98 41.64
C LYS A 103 -12.34 -19.64 40.97
N THR A 104 -11.13 -19.11 41.20
CA THR A 104 -10.67 -17.84 40.64
C THR A 104 -9.50 -18.04 39.68
N VAL A 105 -9.36 -17.13 38.71
CA VAL A 105 -8.20 -17.05 37.82
C VAL A 105 -7.49 -15.74 38.11
N VAL A 106 -6.20 -15.83 38.46
CA VAL A 106 -5.35 -14.67 38.77
C VAL A 106 -4.44 -14.41 37.58
N LEU A 107 -4.56 -13.20 37.03
CA LEU A 107 -3.67 -12.66 36.01
C LEU A 107 -2.61 -11.80 36.70
N SER A 108 -1.35 -12.06 36.42
CA SER A 108 -0.21 -11.34 37.01
C SER A 108 0.84 -11.02 35.95
N HIS A 109 1.70 -10.04 36.23
CA HIS A 109 2.75 -9.59 35.30
C HIS A 109 2.17 -9.10 33.96
N PHE A 110 1.33 -8.08 34.01
CA PHE A 110 0.83 -7.44 32.79
C PHE A 110 1.96 -6.77 32.01
N PRO A 111 2.02 -6.95 30.68
CA PRO A 111 2.97 -6.22 29.84
C PRO A 111 2.62 -4.73 29.79
N GLN A 112 3.52 -3.93 29.24
CA GLN A 112 3.20 -2.55 28.88
C GLN A 112 2.26 -2.52 27.66
N PRO A 113 1.42 -1.48 27.51
CA PRO A 113 0.58 -1.32 26.33
C PRO A 113 1.44 -1.19 25.08
N GLU A 114 1.01 -1.82 23.99
CA GLU A 114 1.68 -1.80 22.68
C GLU A 114 0.64 -1.65 21.55
N VAL A 115 1.09 -1.23 20.37
CA VAL A 115 0.22 -1.26 19.19
C VAL A 115 0.00 -2.70 18.77
N LEU A 116 -1.24 -3.17 18.90
CA LEU A 116 -1.63 -4.55 18.64
C LEU A 116 -1.95 -4.81 17.17
N SER A 117 -2.53 -3.83 16.49
CA SER A 117 -2.73 -3.81 15.04
C SER A 117 -2.92 -2.40 14.52
N ILE A 118 -2.61 -2.22 13.23
CA ILE A 118 -2.93 -1.03 12.46
C ILE A 118 -3.55 -1.51 11.16
N GLU A 119 -4.75 -1.05 10.91
CA GLU A 119 -5.44 -1.20 9.64
C GLU A 119 -5.32 0.12 8.90
N SER A 120 -4.79 0.11 7.68
CA SER A 120 -4.55 1.33 6.92
C SER A 120 -5.07 1.17 5.50
N ASP A 121 -5.80 2.19 5.04
CA ASP A 121 -6.23 2.37 3.66
C ASP A 121 -5.52 3.59 3.07
N ILE A 122 -4.86 3.39 1.93
CA ILE A 122 -3.95 4.36 1.30
C ILE A 122 -4.53 4.72 -0.07
N ASN A 123 -5.03 5.95 -0.18
CA ASN A 123 -5.68 6.46 -1.38
C ASN A 123 -4.79 7.48 -2.09
N TYR A 124 -4.55 7.28 -3.38
CA TYR A 124 -3.78 8.19 -4.22
C TYR A 124 -4.70 9.23 -4.85
N TYR A 125 -4.76 10.42 -4.25
CA TYR A 125 -5.67 11.48 -4.68
C TYR A 125 -5.16 12.22 -5.91
N ASP A 126 -3.85 12.52 -5.94
CA ASP A 126 -3.19 13.12 -7.10
C ASP A 126 -1.86 12.41 -7.36
N LYS A 127 -1.57 12.10 -8.62
CA LYS A 127 -0.32 11.46 -9.05
C LYS A 127 0.17 12.15 -10.31
N GLN A 128 1.25 12.90 -10.17
CA GLN A 128 1.85 13.66 -11.25
C GLN A 128 3.20 13.04 -11.65
N ASP A 129 3.24 12.50 -12.86
CA ASP A 129 4.47 12.02 -13.48
C ASP A 129 5.28 13.20 -14.02
N GLY A 130 6.60 13.18 -13.80
CA GLY A 130 7.53 14.10 -14.44
C GLY A 130 7.85 13.67 -15.87
N MET A 131 8.27 14.63 -16.71
CA MET A 131 8.59 14.40 -18.12
C MET A 131 9.63 13.27 -18.32
N PHE A 132 10.58 13.15 -17.39
CA PHE A 132 11.65 12.13 -17.41
C PHE A 132 11.72 11.29 -16.12
N ASN A 133 10.78 11.46 -15.19
CA ASN A 133 10.69 10.72 -13.92
C ASN A 133 9.22 10.33 -13.69
N LYS A 134 8.85 9.10 -14.02
CA LYS A 134 7.47 8.59 -13.90
C LYS A 134 7.38 7.63 -12.72
N PHE A 135 6.19 7.47 -12.14
CA PHE A 135 5.96 6.44 -11.12
C PHE A 135 6.04 5.05 -11.71
N GLU A 136 6.95 4.24 -11.16
CA GLU A 136 7.05 2.81 -11.39
C GLU A 136 6.29 2.03 -10.31
N ALA A 137 6.01 0.74 -10.55
CA ALA A 137 5.28 -0.09 -9.59
C ALA A 137 6.07 -0.26 -8.26
N SER A 138 7.40 -0.28 -8.34
CA SER A 138 8.30 -0.27 -7.19
C SER A 138 8.13 1.00 -6.36
N ASP A 139 8.04 2.17 -7.01
CA ASP A 139 7.82 3.45 -6.31
C ASP A 139 6.51 3.46 -5.53
N LEU A 140 5.43 2.92 -6.11
CA LEU A 140 4.13 2.84 -5.43
C LEU A 140 4.17 1.87 -4.25
N THR A 141 4.89 0.77 -4.38
CA THR A 141 5.10 -0.18 -3.27
C THR A 141 5.91 0.45 -2.15
N GLU A 142 7.00 1.14 -2.50
CA GLU A 142 7.85 1.85 -1.53
C GLU A 142 7.06 2.95 -0.83
N LEU A 143 6.26 3.69 -1.58
CA LEU A 143 5.45 4.78 -1.07
C LEU A 143 4.34 4.29 -0.14
N HIS A 144 3.72 3.14 -0.44
CA HIS A 144 2.78 2.47 0.46
C HIS A 144 3.45 2.06 1.77
N THR A 145 4.66 1.48 1.71
CA THR A 145 5.42 1.11 2.91
C THR A 145 5.76 2.35 3.76
N LYS A 146 6.29 3.41 3.13
CA LYS A 146 6.62 4.67 3.81
C LYS A 146 5.41 5.34 4.45
N ALA A 147 4.27 5.36 3.75
CA ALA A 147 3.03 5.89 4.30
C ALA A 147 2.58 5.12 5.55
N LYS A 148 2.73 3.79 5.57
CA LYS A 148 2.42 2.97 6.74
C LYS A 148 3.39 3.20 7.91
N GLU A 149 4.68 3.31 7.62
CA GLU A 149 5.71 3.66 8.60
C GLU A 149 5.46 5.04 9.22
N HIS A 150 5.09 6.03 8.39
CA HIS A 150 4.74 7.37 8.86
C HIS A 150 3.60 7.36 9.89
N ILE A 151 2.54 6.58 9.66
CA ILE A 151 1.45 6.42 10.65
C ILE A 151 1.94 5.76 11.93
N LEU A 152 2.78 4.73 11.81
CA LEU A 152 3.36 4.04 12.97
C LEU A 152 4.13 5.01 13.87
N ASP A 153 4.93 5.90 13.29
CA ASP A 153 5.71 6.89 14.01
C ASP A 153 4.82 7.97 14.66
N LYS A 154 3.64 8.24 14.09
CA LYS A 154 2.68 9.23 14.61
C LYS A 154 1.78 8.72 15.74
N ILE A 155 1.56 7.41 15.86
CA ILE A 155 0.71 6.85 16.92
C ILE A 155 1.23 7.20 18.33
N PRO A 156 2.53 7.08 18.66
CA PRO A 156 3.06 7.53 19.95
C PRO A 156 2.81 9.02 20.23
N GLU A 157 2.95 9.88 19.22
CA GLU A 157 2.76 11.33 19.33
C GLU A 157 1.29 11.72 19.56
N SER A 158 0.35 10.89 19.10
CA SER A 158 -1.10 11.14 19.23
C SER A 158 -1.63 11.06 20.66
N GLY A 159 -0.81 10.57 21.61
CA GLY A 159 -1.20 10.36 22.99
C GLY A 159 -2.05 9.12 23.22
N LEU A 160 -2.24 8.25 22.20
CA LEU A 160 -3.03 7.01 22.33
C LEU A 160 -2.54 6.12 23.47
N TYR A 161 -1.24 6.05 23.69
CA TYR A 161 -0.63 5.30 24.79
C TYR A 161 -0.99 5.84 26.19
N ASN A 162 -1.27 7.14 26.31
CA ASN A 162 -1.59 7.75 27.60
C ASN A 162 -3.04 7.47 28.03
N VAL A 163 -3.89 7.05 27.08
CA VAL A 163 -5.29 6.70 27.32
C VAL A 163 -5.46 5.19 27.55
N ALA A 164 -4.43 4.39 27.24
CA ALA A 164 -4.48 2.94 27.16
C ALA A 164 -4.29 2.20 28.49
#